data_AF-A0A842IS65-F1
#
_entry.id   AF-A0A842IS65-F1
#
_cell.length_a   1.000
_cell.length_b   1.000
_cell.length_c   1.000
_cell.angle_alpha   90.00
_cell.angle_beta   90.00
_cell.angle_gamma   90.00
#
_symmetry.space_group_name_H-M   'P 1'
#
loop_
_entity.id
_entity.type
_entity.pdbx_description
1 polymer ?
#
loop_
_entity_poly.entity_id
_entity_poly.type
_entity_poly.pdbx_seq_one_letter_code
_entity_poly.pdbx_strand_id
1 'polypeptide(L)'
;MYKKQLAILFVMLFAITGYTQSSEVTIKSDGMEASNYLKMDDFYLTHYLYIDLFLREGLFVDASAEDVSTILKAIKTYVSVGNPLEIEIEKPGNRNYLIKMAILKKDDGTELLIAFTNWSVKKKLFEKEIKMENDSYTRWYFLNSSKMTYRQDMSDQTNYEELNKSDLANAYLFDELTENDSDIKTAIDQALEDESLSINDRIMTHLILLKYYIFKRESEKVNTQVESLKEEFANNSESNLKGLEMAFNATEFQIELMK
;
A
#
# COMPACT_ATOMS: atom_id res chain seq x y z
N MET A 1 -23.05 29.96 52.71
CA MET A 1 -24.37 29.59 52.16
C MET A 1 -24.32 29.76 50.64
N TYR A 2 -24.67 28.69 49.94
CA TYR A 2 -24.80 28.45 48.50
C TYR A 2 -25.07 29.61 47.52
N LYS A 3 -24.38 29.51 46.36
CA LYS A 3 -24.82 29.65 44.93
C LYS A 3 -25.38 30.99 44.40
N LYS A 4 -24.76 31.48 43.31
CA LYS A 4 -25.19 31.35 41.88
C LYS A 4 -24.23 32.23 41.02
N GLN A 5 -23.38 31.69 40.13
CA GLN A 5 -23.58 31.05 38.81
C GLN A 5 -23.69 32.03 37.61
N LEU A 6 -22.94 31.66 36.55
CA LEU A 6 -22.90 32.11 35.14
C LEU A 6 -22.09 33.39 34.83
N ALA A 7 -21.21 33.45 33.82
CA ALA A 7 -21.03 32.66 32.59
C ALA A 7 -19.57 32.78 32.07
N ILE A 8 -18.93 31.70 31.54
CA ILE A 8 -18.61 31.45 30.09
C ILE A 8 -17.56 32.45 29.56
N LEU A 9 -16.39 32.15 28.97
CA LEU A 9 -15.77 31.00 28.31
C LEU A 9 -14.42 31.51 27.74
N PHE A 10 -13.32 30.75 27.78
CA PHE A 10 -12.56 30.44 26.55
C PHE A 10 -11.53 29.35 26.78
N VAL A 11 -11.71 28.33 25.96
CA VAL A 11 -10.89 27.15 25.72
C VAL A 11 -9.45 27.55 25.34
N MET A 12 -8.47 27.02 26.06
CA MET A 12 -7.19 26.60 25.48
C MET A 12 -6.74 25.30 26.17
N LEU A 13 -7.54 24.25 26.00
CA LEU A 13 -6.95 22.93 25.86
C LEU A 13 -6.28 22.93 24.49
N PHE A 14 -4.99 23.28 24.44
CA PHE A 14 -4.17 22.75 23.36
C PHE A 14 -4.14 21.24 23.58
N ALA A 15 -5.12 20.56 22.98
CA ALA A 15 -4.92 19.21 22.52
C ALA A 15 -3.76 19.31 21.53
N ILE A 16 -2.55 19.15 22.05
CA ILE A 16 -1.45 18.66 21.24
C ILE A 16 -1.95 17.28 20.84
N THR A 17 -2.54 17.19 19.65
CA THR A 17 -2.69 15.93 18.95
C THR A 17 -1.27 15.48 18.62
N GLY A 18 -0.55 15.01 19.64
CA GLY A 18 0.55 14.11 19.43
C GLY A 18 -0.10 12.90 18.79
N TYR A 19 0.10 12.76 17.48
CA TYR A 19 0.00 11.45 16.87
C TYR A 19 0.80 10.52 17.77
N THR A 20 0.16 9.48 18.31
CA THR A 20 0.87 8.39 18.99
C THR A 20 1.76 7.78 17.93
N GLN A 21 2.95 8.31 17.83
CA GLN A 21 4.01 7.75 17.04
C GLN A 21 4.43 6.53 17.85
N SER A 22 4.30 5.34 17.25
CA SER A 22 4.93 4.14 17.80
C SER A 22 6.36 4.49 18.20
N SER A 23 6.80 3.99 19.36
CA SER A 23 8.11 4.34 19.94
C SER A 23 9.28 4.04 19.00
N GLU A 24 9.06 3.23 17.96
CA GLU A 24 10.09 2.76 17.03
C GLU A 24 10.13 3.55 15.70
N VAL A 25 9.11 4.34 15.36
CA VAL A 25 9.05 5.07 14.07
C VAL A 25 9.36 6.54 14.30
N THR A 26 10.30 7.13 13.57
CA THR A 26 10.63 8.56 13.55
C THR A 26 10.34 9.17 12.18
N ILE A 27 9.30 10.00 12.07
CA ILE A 27 8.98 10.79 10.87
C ILE A 27 9.71 12.13 10.97
N LYS A 28 10.63 12.41 10.04
CA LYS A 28 11.40 13.66 10.01
C LYS A 28 10.62 14.73 9.23
N SER A 29 9.53 15.22 9.84
CA SER A 29 8.64 16.24 9.25
C SER A 29 8.81 17.65 9.85
N ASP A 30 9.83 17.87 10.68
CA ASP A 30 10.04 19.17 11.32
C ASP A 30 10.20 20.29 10.29
N GLY A 31 9.34 21.30 10.39
CA GLY A 31 9.30 22.44 9.45
C GLY A 31 8.65 22.13 8.10
N MET A 32 8.07 20.94 7.89
CA MET A 32 7.29 20.61 6.70
C MET A 32 5.83 21.06 6.88
N GLU A 33 5.27 21.71 5.85
CA GLU A 33 3.83 21.98 5.81
C GLU A 33 3.06 20.75 5.30
N ALA A 34 1.88 20.49 5.87
CA ALA A 34 0.97 19.47 5.38
C ALA A 34 0.42 19.88 4.00
N SER A 35 0.97 19.29 2.94
CA SER A 35 0.63 19.63 1.56
C SER A 35 -0.52 18.78 1.01
N ASN A 36 -0.69 17.56 1.51
CA ASN A 36 -1.63 16.56 0.99
C ASN A 36 -1.55 16.45 -0.54
N TYR A 37 -0.33 16.50 -1.09
CA TYR A 37 -0.09 16.58 -2.53
C TYR A 37 -0.59 15.32 -3.25
N LEU A 38 -0.34 14.15 -2.65
CA LEU A 38 -0.67 12.85 -3.19
C LEU A 38 -2.20 12.63 -3.21
N LYS A 39 -2.79 12.47 -4.41
CA LYS A 39 -4.24 12.38 -4.63
C LYS A 39 -4.76 10.96 -4.88
N MET A 40 -3.89 9.97 -4.89
CA MET A 40 -4.29 8.59 -5.14
C MET A 40 -5.22 8.04 -4.04
N ASP A 41 -6.07 7.10 -4.45
CA ASP A 41 -6.89 6.33 -3.54
C ASP A 41 -6.02 5.52 -2.55
N ASP A 42 -6.48 5.42 -1.31
CA ASP A 42 -5.75 4.71 -0.25
C ASP A 42 -5.55 3.22 -0.56
N PHE A 43 -6.41 2.63 -1.39
CA PHE A 43 -6.24 1.27 -1.90
C PHE A 43 -4.88 1.11 -2.59
N TYR A 44 -4.56 1.96 -3.57
CA TYR A 44 -3.32 1.88 -4.32
C TYR A 44 -2.11 2.20 -3.45
N LEU A 45 -2.21 3.29 -2.66
CA LEU A 45 -1.13 3.70 -1.77
C LEU A 45 -0.74 2.55 -0.82
N THR A 46 -1.75 1.97 -0.16
CA THR A 46 -1.55 0.90 0.81
C THR A 46 -1.05 -0.37 0.13
N HIS A 47 -1.66 -0.77 -0.99
CA HIS A 47 -1.30 -1.98 -1.73
C HIS A 47 0.19 -2.00 -2.09
N TYR A 48 0.65 -0.98 -2.80
CA TYR A 48 2.03 -0.95 -3.28
C TYR A 48 3.02 -0.69 -2.15
N LEU A 49 2.79 0.34 -1.33
CA LEU A 49 3.79 0.75 -0.34
C LEU A 49 3.92 -0.25 0.80
N TYR A 50 2.84 -0.92 1.22
CA TYR A 50 2.95 -1.97 2.23
C TYR A 50 3.82 -3.13 1.73
N ILE A 51 3.54 -3.63 0.53
CA ILE A 51 4.29 -4.72 -0.06
C ILE A 51 5.75 -4.33 -0.24
N ASP A 52 6.02 -3.16 -0.84
CA ASP A 52 7.36 -2.81 -1.28
C ASP A 52 8.26 -2.21 -0.19
N LEU A 53 7.69 -1.62 0.87
CA LEU A 53 8.47 -1.02 1.96
C LEU A 53 8.60 -1.92 3.19
N PHE A 54 7.76 -2.94 3.35
CA PHE A 54 7.73 -3.76 4.57
C PHE A 54 7.93 -5.25 4.28
N LEU A 55 7.17 -5.81 3.33
CA LEU A 55 7.17 -7.25 3.09
C LEU A 55 8.28 -7.71 2.15
N ARG A 56 8.47 -7.03 1.01
CA ARG A 56 9.47 -7.44 0.04
C ARG A 56 10.86 -7.33 0.65
N GLU A 57 11.73 -8.30 0.36
CA GLU A 57 13.07 -8.43 0.98
C GLU A 57 13.06 -8.59 2.51
N GLY A 58 11.89 -8.77 3.15
CA GLY A 58 11.77 -8.88 4.60
C GLY A 58 12.18 -7.60 5.34
N LEU A 59 11.91 -6.43 4.75
CA LEU A 59 12.40 -5.14 5.26
C LEU A 59 11.90 -4.82 6.66
N PHE A 60 10.63 -5.11 6.95
CA PHE A 60 10.05 -4.95 8.28
C PHE A 60 8.80 -5.83 8.43
N VAL A 61 9.00 -7.14 8.51
CA VAL A 61 7.91 -8.15 8.53
C VAL A 61 7.07 -8.11 9.80
N ASP A 62 7.62 -7.63 10.91
CA ASP A 62 6.94 -7.55 12.21
C ASP A 62 6.26 -6.19 12.44
N ALA A 63 6.15 -5.37 11.39
CA ALA A 63 5.53 -4.04 11.48
C ALA A 63 4.07 -4.14 11.95
N SER A 64 3.70 -3.39 12.98
CA SER A 64 2.31 -3.32 13.42
C SER A 64 1.46 -2.53 12.43
N ALA A 65 0.14 -2.74 12.43
CA ALA A 65 -0.78 -1.94 11.64
C ALA A 65 -0.69 -0.44 11.99
N GLU A 66 -0.41 -0.11 13.26
CA GLU A 66 -0.21 1.26 13.73
C GLU A 66 1.05 1.90 13.11
N ASP A 67 2.18 1.17 13.07
CA ASP A 67 3.41 1.64 12.43
C ASP A 67 3.19 1.94 10.95
N VAL A 68 2.64 0.96 10.23
CA VAL A 68 2.41 1.08 8.80
C VAL A 68 1.41 2.19 8.50
N SER A 69 0.29 2.27 9.25
CA SER A 69 -0.71 3.33 9.09
C SER A 69 -0.09 4.72 9.33
N THR A 70 0.73 4.86 10.38
CA THR A 70 1.44 6.11 10.71
C THR A 70 2.36 6.53 9.58
N ILE A 71 3.13 5.59 9.02
CA ILE A 71 4.03 5.85 7.89
C ILE A 71 3.24 6.27 6.64
N LEU A 72 2.21 5.50 6.24
CA LEU A 72 1.43 5.80 5.04
C LEU A 72 0.71 7.16 5.16
N LYS A 73 0.17 7.50 6.34
CA LYS A 73 -0.44 8.81 6.61
C LYS A 73 0.58 9.94 6.50
N ALA A 74 1.78 9.77 7.03
CA ALA A 74 2.84 10.77 6.93
C ALA A 74 3.26 10.99 5.46
N ILE A 75 3.42 9.92 4.70
CA ILE A 75 3.72 9.98 3.26
C ILE A 75 2.64 10.79 2.54
N LYS A 76 1.36 10.46 2.74
CA LYS A 76 0.24 11.16 2.09
C LYS A 76 0.11 12.62 2.51
N THR A 77 0.45 12.94 3.76
CA THR A 77 0.32 14.29 4.33
C THR A 77 1.45 15.24 3.89
N TYR A 78 2.70 14.79 3.91
CA TYR A 78 3.86 15.69 3.84
C TYR A 78 4.61 15.64 2.51
N VAL A 79 4.63 14.51 1.81
CA VAL A 79 5.41 14.37 0.56
C VAL A 79 4.84 15.31 -0.50
N SER A 80 5.69 16.16 -1.07
CA SER A 80 5.35 17.03 -2.21
C SER A 80 6.58 17.32 -3.09
N VAL A 81 6.36 17.93 -4.25
CA VAL A 81 7.46 18.35 -5.15
C VAL A 81 8.43 19.27 -4.41
N GLY A 82 9.72 18.91 -4.40
CA GLY A 82 10.77 19.66 -3.71
C GLY A 82 10.86 19.41 -2.20
N ASN A 83 9.89 18.71 -1.60
CA ASN A 83 9.85 18.41 -0.17
C ASN A 83 9.82 16.89 0.06
N PRO A 84 10.98 16.22 0.01
CA PRO A 84 11.04 14.79 0.31
C PRO A 84 10.76 14.53 1.80
N LEU A 85 10.15 13.39 2.10
CA LEU A 85 9.94 12.92 3.46
C LEU A 85 10.98 11.85 3.82
N GLU A 86 11.60 11.98 4.98
CA GLU A 86 12.48 10.95 5.54
C GLU A 86 11.83 10.31 6.77
N ILE A 87 11.89 8.99 6.82
CA ILE A 87 11.34 8.16 7.88
C ILE A 87 12.45 7.23 8.36
N GLU A 88 12.55 7.05 9.66
CA GLU A 88 13.49 6.15 10.30
C GLU A 88 12.74 5.19 11.22
N ILE A 89 13.00 3.90 11.11
CA ILE A 89 12.40 2.86 11.93
C ILE A 89 13.53 2.21 12.73
N GLU A 90 13.42 2.25 14.05
CA GLU A 90 14.36 1.62 14.96
C GLU A 90 14.31 0.10 14.78
N LYS A 91 15.48 -0.54 14.68
CA LYS A 91 15.59 -2.01 14.65
C LYS A 91 16.54 -2.46 15.75
N PRO A 92 16.04 -2.85 16.94
CA PRO A 92 16.87 -3.22 18.06
C PRO A 92 17.92 -4.29 17.70
N GLY A 93 19.18 -4.05 18.07
CA GLY A 93 20.29 -4.95 17.76
C GLY A 93 20.72 -5.00 16.29
N ASN A 94 20.11 -4.17 15.44
CA ASN A 94 20.47 -4.00 14.03
C ASN A 94 20.60 -2.51 13.70
N ARG A 95 20.89 -2.20 12.44
CA ARG A 95 20.85 -0.83 11.94
C ARG A 95 19.40 -0.42 11.65
N ASN A 96 19.06 0.81 12.00
CA ASN A 96 17.77 1.41 11.72
C ASN A 96 17.45 1.36 10.22
N TYR A 97 16.18 1.15 9.92
CA TYR A 97 15.66 1.15 8.56
C TYR A 97 15.27 2.58 8.17
N LEU A 98 15.89 3.08 7.11
CA LEU A 98 15.63 4.42 6.58
C LEU A 98 14.81 4.32 5.30
N ILE A 99 13.77 5.13 5.21
CA ILE A 99 12.93 5.31 4.03
C ILE A 99 12.97 6.79 3.65
N LYS A 100 13.17 7.07 2.37
CA LYS A 100 13.06 8.41 1.80
C LYS A 100 12.07 8.42 0.66
N MET A 101 11.06 9.27 0.75
CA MET A 101 10.03 9.46 -0.26
C MET A 101 10.26 10.79 -0.97
N ALA A 102 10.24 10.80 -2.30
CA ALA A 102 10.40 12.00 -3.10
C ALA A 102 9.49 11.99 -4.33
N ILE A 103 9.12 13.17 -4.83
CA ILE A 103 8.41 13.29 -6.10
C ILE A 103 9.38 13.79 -7.16
N LEU A 104 9.46 13.07 -8.27
CA LEU A 104 10.12 13.52 -9.49
C LEU A 104 9.05 13.95 -10.50
N LYS A 105 9.11 15.21 -10.93
CA LYS A 105 8.26 15.74 -12.00
C LYS A 105 9.10 15.95 -13.26
N LYS A 106 8.66 15.37 -14.37
CA LYS A 106 9.29 15.52 -15.69
C LYS A 106 8.67 16.70 -16.45
N ASP A 107 9.39 17.16 -17.47
CA ASP A 107 8.95 18.28 -18.33
C ASP A 107 7.67 17.96 -19.13
N ASP A 108 7.42 16.68 -19.41
CA ASP A 108 6.20 16.18 -20.08
C ASP A 108 4.97 16.13 -19.16
N GLY A 109 5.12 16.51 -17.88
CA GLY A 109 4.05 16.49 -16.89
C GLY A 109 3.95 15.18 -16.11
N THR A 110 4.73 14.14 -16.45
CA THR A 110 4.78 12.88 -15.69
C THR A 110 5.28 13.12 -14.27
N GLU A 111 4.57 12.57 -13.29
CA GLU A 111 4.95 12.63 -11.88
C GLU A 111 5.19 11.21 -11.34
N LEU A 112 6.35 11.02 -10.69
CA LEU A 112 6.73 9.76 -10.07
C LEU A 112 6.88 9.96 -8.56
N LEU A 113 6.22 9.12 -7.77
CA LEU A 113 6.58 8.92 -6.36
C LEU A 113 7.71 7.89 -6.30
N ILE A 114 8.83 8.26 -5.70
CA ILE A 114 10.01 7.41 -5.57
C ILE A 114 10.26 7.12 -4.10
N ALA A 115 10.40 5.85 -3.77
CA ALA A 115 10.82 5.37 -2.46
C ALA A 115 12.25 4.84 -2.55
N PHE A 116 13.12 5.37 -1.70
CA PHE A 116 14.48 4.88 -1.51
C PHE A 116 14.61 4.30 -0.11
N THR A 117 15.39 3.23 0.01
CA THR A 117 15.72 2.67 1.32
C THR A 117 17.22 2.55 1.53
N ASN A 118 17.63 2.37 2.79
CA ASN A 118 19.01 2.01 3.09
C ASN A 118 19.27 0.49 2.96
N TRP A 119 18.32 -0.32 2.48
CA TRP A 119 18.59 -1.73 2.21
C TRP A 119 19.44 -1.89 0.95
N SER A 120 20.60 -2.51 1.07
CA SER A 120 21.44 -2.86 -0.09
C SER A 120 20.95 -4.17 -0.71
N VAL A 121 20.46 -4.12 -1.96
CA VAL A 121 19.97 -5.32 -2.67
C VAL A 121 21.10 -6.33 -2.88
N LYS A 122 22.29 -5.85 -3.25
CA LYS A 122 23.49 -6.68 -3.44
C LYS A 122 24.01 -7.30 -2.16
N LYS A 123 24.13 -6.53 -1.07
CA LYS A 123 24.74 -7.02 0.19
C LYS A 123 23.74 -7.68 1.14
N LYS A 124 22.43 -7.50 0.91
CA LYS A 124 21.35 -8.00 1.76
C LYS A 124 21.50 -7.55 3.22
N LEU A 125 21.79 -6.25 3.42
CA LEU A 125 21.89 -5.62 4.74
C LEU A 125 21.47 -4.15 4.69
N PHE A 126 21.10 -3.59 5.85
CA PHE A 126 20.84 -2.17 6.01
C PHE A 126 22.16 -1.38 6.05
N GLU A 127 22.29 -0.39 5.17
CA GLU A 127 23.42 0.53 5.06
C GLU A 127 23.25 1.76 5.95
N LYS A 128 24.33 2.47 6.27
CA LYS A 128 24.27 3.63 7.18
C LYS A 128 23.42 4.76 6.60
N GLU A 129 23.50 4.93 5.30
CA GLU A 129 22.92 6.04 4.55
C GLU A 129 22.33 5.49 3.24
N ILE A 130 21.28 6.16 2.76
CA ILE A 130 20.69 5.88 1.45
C ILE A 130 21.61 6.50 0.38
N LYS A 131 22.21 5.65 -0.45
CA LYS A 131 23.17 6.08 -1.48
C LYS A 131 23.05 5.22 -2.73
N MET A 132 23.21 5.81 -3.91
CA MET A 132 23.16 5.07 -5.17
C MET A 132 24.28 4.02 -5.26
N GLU A 133 25.47 4.33 -4.73
CA GLU A 133 26.63 3.43 -4.73
C GLU A 133 26.40 2.17 -3.87
N ASN A 134 25.43 2.21 -2.96
CA ASN A 134 25.08 1.09 -2.08
C ASN A 134 24.13 0.09 -2.73
N ASP A 135 23.69 0.33 -3.98
CA ASP A 135 22.61 -0.45 -4.60
C ASP A 135 21.36 -0.46 -3.70
N SER A 136 21.02 0.75 -3.22
CA SER A 136 19.87 1.01 -2.37
C SER A 136 18.59 0.57 -3.06
N TYR A 137 17.82 -0.28 -2.40
CA TYR A 137 16.53 -0.73 -2.89
C TYR A 137 15.62 0.47 -3.14
N THR A 138 15.19 0.59 -4.40
CA THR A 138 14.45 1.74 -4.90
C THR A 138 13.20 1.26 -5.64
N ARG A 139 12.09 1.96 -5.43
CA ARG A 139 10.81 1.74 -6.13
C ARG A 139 10.27 3.06 -6.60
N TRP A 140 9.58 3.06 -7.73
CA TRP A 140 8.90 4.24 -8.23
C TRP A 140 7.55 3.87 -8.82
N TYR A 141 6.61 4.81 -8.68
CA TYR A 141 5.23 4.65 -9.09
C TYR A 141 4.79 5.90 -9.84
N PHE A 142 4.07 5.71 -10.93
CA PHE A 142 3.43 6.77 -11.67
C PHE A 142 2.22 7.29 -10.90
N LEU A 143 2.09 8.61 -10.81
CA LEU A 143 0.97 9.28 -10.15
C LEU A 143 -0.06 9.70 -11.20
N ASN A 144 -1.09 8.88 -11.36
CA ASN A 144 -2.11 9.02 -12.40
C ASN A 144 -3.45 9.43 -11.78
N SER A 145 -3.54 10.70 -11.33
CA SER A 145 -4.70 11.24 -10.64
C SER A 145 -5.05 10.45 -9.35
N SER A 146 -6.15 9.69 -9.36
CA SER A 146 -6.57 8.83 -8.25
C SER A 146 -5.89 7.46 -8.25
N LYS A 147 -5.23 7.07 -9.33
CA LYS A 147 -4.46 5.82 -9.41
C LYS A 147 -2.98 6.08 -9.13
N MET A 148 -2.33 5.09 -8.54
CA MET A 148 -0.88 5.01 -8.46
C MET A 148 -0.48 3.69 -9.11
N THR A 149 0.42 3.71 -10.08
CA THR A 149 0.71 2.54 -10.93
C THR A 149 2.19 2.22 -10.85
N TYR A 150 2.53 0.97 -10.54
CA TYR A 150 3.93 0.54 -10.62
C TYR A 150 4.35 0.36 -12.07
N ARG A 151 5.62 0.62 -12.38
CA ARG A 151 6.10 0.70 -13.78
C ARG A 151 5.79 -0.53 -14.65
N GLN A 152 5.69 -1.72 -14.03
CA GLN A 152 5.45 -2.96 -14.77
C GLN A 152 3.97 -3.19 -15.05
N ASP A 153 3.09 -2.48 -14.35
CA ASP A 153 1.64 -2.57 -14.47
C ASP A 153 1.08 -1.50 -15.42
N MET A 154 1.96 -0.66 -16.01
CA MET A 154 1.55 0.32 -17.01
C MET A 154 1.00 -0.37 -18.26
N SER A 155 -0.01 0.22 -18.89
CA SER A 155 -0.68 -0.37 -20.07
C SER A 155 0.27 -0.61 -21.24
N ASP A 156 1.25 0.26 -21.45
CA ASP A 156 2.27 0.13 -22.49
C ASP A 156 3.28 -1.00 -22.25
N GLN A 157 3.28 -1.58 -21.05
CA GLN A 157 4.07 -2.77 -20.70
C GLN A 157 3.26 -4.07 -20.79
N THR A 158 1.95 -3.99 -21.02
CA THR A 158 1.04 -5.14 -20.94
C THR A 158 0.34 -5.39 -22.27
N ASN A 159 0.47 -6.61 -22.80
CA ASN A 159 -0.34 -7.04 -23.94
C ASN A 159 -1.65 -7.68 -23.46
N TYR A 160 -2.71 -6.88 -23.34
CA TYR A 160 -4.00 -7.35 -22.83
C TYR A 160 -4.63 -8.47 -23.67
N GLU A 161 -4.32 -8.56 -24.97
CA GLU A 161 -4.88 -9.57 -25.88
C GLU A 161 -4.39 -11.00 -25.56
N GLU A 162 -3.24 -11.12 -24.90
CA GLU A 162 -2.62 -12.40 -24.55
C GLU A 162 -2.99 -12.88 -23.14
N LEU A 163 -3.65 -12.03 -22.34
CA LEU A 163 -4.01 -12.36 -20.96
C LEU A 163 -5.27 -13.22 -20.91
N ASN A 164 -5.27 -14.21 -20.02
CA ASN A 164 -6.52 -14.86 -19.61
C ASN A 164 -7.38 -13.86 -18.81
N LYS A 165 -8.63 -14.22 -18.54
CA LYS A 165 -9.59 -13.31 -17.89
C LYS A 165 -9.20 -12.91 -16.46
N SER A 166 -8.53 -13.80 -15.73
CA SER A 166 -8.04 -13.52 -14.37
C SER A 166 -6.90 -12.51 -14.41
N ASP A 167 -5.89 -12.75 -15.25
CA ASP A 167 -4.75 -11.85 -15.42
C ASP A 167 -5.17 -10.49 -16.00
N LEU A 168 -6.14 -10.48 -16.92
CA LEU A 168 -6.71 -9.25 -17.47
C LEU A 168 -7.41 -8.42 -16.38
N ALA A 169 -8.21 -9.07 -15.53
CA ALA A 169 -8.85 -8.39 -14.41
C ALA A 169 -7.83 -7.78 -13.44
N ASN A 170 -6.74 -8.51 -13.15
CA ASN A 170 -5.66 -7.99 -12.31
C ASN A 170 -4.95 -6.81 -12.98
N ALA A 171 -4.67 -6.89 -14.29
CA ALA A 171 -4.03 -5.81 -15.03
C ALA A 171 -4.90 -4.54 -15.02
N TYR A 172 -6.19 -4.64 -15.34
CA TYR A 172 -7.14 -3.51 -15.29
C TYR A 172 -7.27 -2.89 -13.89
N LEU A 173 -7.19 -3.70 -12.84
CA LEU A 173 -7.27 -3.19 -11.47
C LEU A 173 -6.08 -2.29 -11.11
N PHE A 174 -4.90 -2.56 -11.67
CA PHE A 174 -3.64 -1.94 -11.26
C PHE A 174 -3.00 -1.01 -12.29
N ASP A 175 -3.41 -1.08 -13.55
CA ASP A 175 -2.97 -0.16 -14.60
C ASP A 175 -3.40 1.29 -14.34
N GLU A 176 -2.90 2.20 -15.16
CA GLU A 176 -3.19 3.63 -15.07
C GLU A 176 -4.50 4.06 -15.72
N LEU A 177 -5.12 3.20 -16.53
CA LEU A 177 -6.24 3.55 -17.39
C LEU A 177 -7.55 3.45 -16.62
N THR A 178 -8.23 4.57 -16.43
CA THR A 178 -9.53 4.58 -15.72
C THR A 178 -10.66 4.03 -16.58
N GLU A 179 -10.50 4.00 -17.90
CA GLU A 179 -11.48 3.41 -18.82
C GLU A 179 -11.67 1.90 -18.54
N ASN A 180 -10.58 1.22 -18.18
CA ASN A 180 -10.56 -0.22 -17.90
C ASN A 180 -11.27 -0.59 -16.59
N ASP A 181 -11.46 0.37 -15.66
CA ASP A 181 -12.08 0.11 -14.35
C ASP A 181 -13.50 -0.46 -14.46
N SER A 182 -14.21 -0.09 -15.53
CA SER A 182 -15.58 -0.55 -15.76
C SER A 182 -15.68 -2.03 -16.14
N ASP A 183 -14.61 -2.61 -16.67
CA ASP A 183 -14.58 -3.99 -17.17
C ASP A 183 -13.97 -4.99 -16.17
N ILE A 184 -13.35 -4.51 -15.07
CA ILE A 184 -12.70 -5.37 -14.06
C ILE A 184 -13.65 -6.46 -13.57
N LYS A 185 -14.87 -6.10 -13.15
CA LYS A 185 -15.82 -7.06 -12.58
C LYS A 185 -16.28 -8.10 -13.61
N THR A 186 -16.50 -7.67 -14.86
CA THR A 186 -16.89 -8.57 -15.94
C THR A 186 -15.77 -9.57 -16.26
N ALA A 187 -14.51 -9.13 -16.28
CA ALA A 187 -13.37 -10.02 -16.48
C ALA A 187 -13.24 -11.04 -15.32
N ILE A 188 -13.45 -10.62 -14.08
CA ILE A 188 -13.48 -11.54 -12.92
C ILE A 188 -14.60 -12.57 -13.04
N ASP A 189 -15.81 -12.15 -13.40
CA ASP A 189 -16.96 -13.05 -13.52
C ASP A 189 -16.73 -14.08 -14.63
N GLN A 190 -16.24 -13.64 -15.79
CA GLN A 190 -15.87 -14.53 -16.88
C GLN A 190 -14.77 -15.54 -16.50
N ALA A 191 -13.81 -15.12 -15.66
CA ALA A 191 -12.80 -16.04 -15.14
C ALA A 191 -13.43 -17.10 -14.23
N LEU A 192 -14.28 -16.70 -13.28
CA LEU A 192 -14.91 -17.63 -12.33
C LEU A 192 -15.93 -18.58 -12.97
N GLU A 193 -16.50 -18.22 -14.13
CA GLU A 193 -17.39 -19.10 -14.92
C GLU A 193 -16.63 -20.24 -15.63
N ASP A 194 -15.30 -20.16 -15.75
CA ASP A 194 -14.49 -21.20 -16.37
C ASP A 194 -14.30 -22.40 -15.42
N GLU A 195 -15.11 -23.45 -15.64
CA GLU A 195 -15.06 -24.71 -14.88
C GLU A 195 -13.72 -25.45 -15.01
N SER A 196 -12.87 -25.08 -15.98
CA SER A 196 -11.56 -25.69 -16.19
C SER A 196 -10.42 -25.06 -15.37
N LEU A 197 -10.71 -23.99 -14.60
CA LEU A 197 -9.71 -23.32 -13.78
C LEU A 197 -9.06 -24.26 -12.76
N SER A 198 -7.73 -24.20 -12.73
CA SER A 198 -6.96 -24.83 -11.66
C SER A 198 -7.34 -24.24 -10.30
N ILE A 199 -7.08 -24.98 -9.22
CA ILE A 199 -7.31 -24.49 -7.85
C ILE A 199 -6.54 -23.18 -7.61
N ASN A 200 -5.30 -23.10 -8.11
CA ASN A 200 -4.46 -21.90 -7.97
C ASN A 200 -5.10 -20.69 -8.66
N ASP A 201 -5.55 -20.86 -9.91
CA ASP A 201 -6.12 -19.76 -10.70
C ASP A 201 -7.47 -19.32 -10.16
N ARG A 202 -8.28 -20.27 -9.65
CA ARG A 202 -9.54 -19.96 -8.95
C ARG A 202 -9.27 -19.14 -7.68
N ILE A 203 -8.35 -19.56 -6.83
CA ILE A 203 -7.99 -18.80 -5.62
C ILE A 203 -7.43 -17.42 -5.99
N MET A 204 -6.56 -17.34 -6.99
CA MET A 204 -6.03 -16.07 -7.49
C MET A 204 -7.16 -15.13 -7.98
N THR A 205 -8.12 -15.67 -8.73
CA THR A 205 -9.29 -14.92 -9.20
C THR A 205 -10.14 -14.40 -8.04
N HIS A 206 -10.35 -15.21 -7.00
CA HIS A 206 -11.03 -14.78 -5.78
C HIS A 206 -10.23 -13.73 -4.98
N LEU A 207 -8.89 -13.78 -5.00
CA LEU A 207 -8.05 -12.73 -4.41
C LEU A 207 -8.15 -11.42 -5.18
N ILE A 208 -8.23 -11.47 -6.51
CA ILE A 208 -8.47 -10.29 -7.35
C ILE A 208 -9.88 -9.72 -7.05
N LEU A 209 -10.89 -10.57 -6.89
CA LEU A 209 -12.23 -10.16 -6.49
C LEU A 209 -12.25 -9.47 -5.12
N LEU A 210 -11.51 -9.99 -4.15
CA LEU A 210 -11.36 -9.36 -2.83
C LEU A 210 -10.76 -7.95 -2.97
N LYS A 211 -9.66 -7.81 -3.73
CA LYS A 211 -9.02 -6.51 -3.97
C LYS A 211 -9.95 -5.54 -4.69
N TYR A 212 -10.75 -6.02 -5.66
CA TYR A 212 -11.79 -5.22 -6.30
C TYR A 212 -12.82 -4.72 -5.28
N TYR A 213 -13.33 -5.57 -4.38
CA TYR A 213 -14.28 -5.12 -3.34
C TYR A 213 -13.68 -4.10 -2.37
N ILE A 214 -12.38 -4.23 -2.04
CA ILE A 214 -11.65 -3.21 -1.25
C ILE A 214 -11.59 -1.89 -2.02
N PHE A 215 -11.21 -1.93 -3.30
CA PHE A 215 -11.16 -0.77 -4.18
C PHE A 215 -12.54 -0.07 -4.27
N LYS A 216 -13.62 -0.84 -4.42
CA LYS A 216 -15.00 -0.33 -4.46
C LYS A 216 -15.60 0.05 -3.10
N ARG A 217 -14.87 -0.17 -1.99
CA ARG A 217 -15.33 0.09 -0.61
C ARG A 217 -16.59 -0.68 -0.21
N GLU A 218 -16.74 -1.92 -0.70
CA GLU A 218 -17.90 -2.78 -0.42
C GLU A 218 -17.64 -3.67 0.80
N SER A 219 -17.64 -3.08 2.01
CA SER A 219 -17.20 -3.73 3.26
C SER A 219 -17.90 -5.07 3.58
N GLU A 220 -19.20 -5.19 3.33
CA GLU A 220 -19.93 -6.45 3.52
C GLU A 220 -19.38 -7.56 2.62
N LYS A 221 -19.15 -7.24 1.34
CA LYS A 221 -18.61 -8.20 0.37
C LYS A 221 -17.14 -8.53 0.64
N VAL A 222 -16.35 -7.56 1.13
CA VAL A 222 -14.98 -7.79 1.60
C VAL A 222 -14.98 -8.88 2.69
N ASN A 223 -15.82 -8.74 3.72
CA ASN A 223 -15.89 -9.72 4.81
C ASN A 223 -16.34 -11.10 4.30
N THR A 224 -17.39 -11.16 3.48
CA THR A 224 -17.85 -12.43 2.89
C THR A 224 -16.76 -13.10 2.04
N GLN A 225 -16.01 -12.33 1.25
CA GLN A 225 -14.97 -12.85 0.39
C GLN A 225 -13.74 -13.33 1.17
N VAL A 226 -13.39 -12.66 2.28
CA VAL A 226 -12.34 -13.11 3.21
C VAL A 226 -12.66 -14.48 3.79
N GLU A 227 -13.88 -14.68 4.29
CA GLU A 227 -14.29 -15.96 4.86
C GLU A 227 -14.34 -17.07 3.81
N SER A 228 -14.81 -16.77 2.60
CA SER A 228 -14.77 -17.70 1.46
C SER A 228 -13.35 -18.12 1.12
N LEU A 229 -12.39 -17.19 1.07
CA LEU A 229 -10.99 -17.50 0.79
C LEU A 229 -10.35 -18.35 1.90
N LYS A 230 -10.67 -18.09 3.17
CA LYS A 230 -10.21 -18.92 4.30
C LYS A 230 -10.68 -20.37 4.16
N GLU A 231 -11.93 -20.55 3.78
CA GLU A 231 -12.50 -21.87 3.54
C GLU A 231 -11.83 -22.58 2.35
N GLU A 232 -11.59 -21.87 1.26
CA GLU A 232 -10.85 -22.38 0.09
C GLU A 232 -9.43 -22.85 0.45
N PHE A 233 -8.67 -22.06 1.23
CA PHE A 233 -7.34 -22.48 1.68
C PHE A 233 -7.41 -23.71 2.60
N ALA A 234 -8.36 -23.76 3.54
CA ALA A 234 -8.52 -24.89 4.44
C ALA A 234 -8.85 -26.19 3.69
N ASN A 235 -9.75 -26.12 2.71
CA ASN A 235 -10.18 -27.25 1.88
C ASN A 235 -9.07 -27.76 0.95
N ASN A 236 -8.08 -26.93 0.64
CA ASN A 236 -6.98 -27.25 -0.27
C ASN A 236 -5.61 -27.27 0.42
N SER A 237 -5.58 -27.53 1.73
CA SER A 237 -4.36 -27.48 2.57
C SER A 237 -3.22 -28.42 2.14
N GLU A 238 -3.51 -29.47 1.36
CA GLU A 238 -2.50 -30.38 0.78
C GLU A 238 -1.85 -29.82 -0.51
N SER A 239 -2.41 -28.75 -1.09
CA SER A 239 -1.89 -28.11 -2.30
C SER A 239 -0.75 -27.12 -1.97
N ASN A 240 0.17 -26.91 -2.91
CA ASN A 240 1.24 -25.92 -2.75
C ASN A 240 0.72 -24.49 -2.98
N LEU A 241 0.04 -23.93 -1.98
CA LEU A 241 -0.65 -22.62 -2.03
C LEU A 241 0.08 -21.50 -1.28
N LYS A 242 1.27 -21.77 -0.74
CA LYS A 242 2.00 -20.86 0.16
C LYS A 242 2.14 -19.43 -0.39
N GLY A 243 2.38 -19.28 -1.69
CA GLY A 243 2.48 -17.96 -2.32
C GLY A 243 1.16 -17.19 -2.32
N LEU A 244 0.04 -17.88 -2.57
CA LEU A 244 -1.30 -17.31 -2.55
C LEU A 244 -1.76 -17.01 -1.12
N GLU A 245 -1.41 -17.86 -0.16
CA GLU A 245 -1.65 -17.59 1.28
C GLU A 245 -0.91 -16.32 1.74
N MET A 246 0.35 -16.14 1.34
CA MET A 246 1.09 -14.91 1.64
C MET A 246 0.42 -13.68 1.02
N ALA A 247 -0.06 -13.78 -0.23
CA ALA A 247 -0.79 -12.70 -0.88
C ALA A 247 -2.13 -12.40 -0.18
N PHE A 248 -2.82 -13.43 0.29
CA PHE A 248 -4.06 -13.29 1.07
C PHE A 248 -3.80 -12.60 2.41
N ASN A 249 -2.81 -13.05 3.19
CA ASN A 249 -2.46 -12.45 4.47
C ASN A 249 -2.05 -10.98 4.32
N ALA A 250 -1.30 -10.64 3.27
CA ALA A 250 -0.96 -9.25 2.96
C ALA A 250 -2.22 -8.42 2.63
N THR A 251 -3.20 -9.02 1.96
CA THR A 251 -4.48 -8.38 1.66
C THR A 251 -5.35 -8.22 2.91
N GLU A 252 -5.37 -9.18 3.83
CA GLU A 252 -6.03 -9.03 5.13
C GLU A 252 -5.41 -7.89 5.96
N PHE A 253 -4.09 -7.79 5.98
CA PHE A 253 -3.41 -6.67 6.64
C PHE A 253 -3.75 -5.33 5.97
N GLN A 254 -3.82 -5.28 4.63
CA GLN A 254 -4.29 -4.10 3.92
C GLN A 254 -5.72 -3.71 4.33
N ILE A 255 -6.63 -4.68 4.52
CA ILE A 255 -7.99 -4.40 5.01
C ILE A 255 -7.94 -3.79 6.40
N GLU A 256 -7.06 -4.26 7.29
CA GLU A 256 -6.86 -3.67 8.62
C GLU A 256 -6.38 -2.22 8.57
N LEU A 257 -5.41 -1.92 7.68
CA LEU A 257 -4.89 -0.56 7.49
C LEU A 257 -5.93 0.46 6.98
N MET A 258 -6.98 -0.04 6.33
CA MET A 258 -8.04 0.78 5.72
C MET A 258 -9.28 0.96 6.61
N LYS A 259 -9.27 0.43 7.85
CA LYS A 259 -10.31 0.67 8.87
C LYS A 259 -10.08 1.98 9.61
#